data_AF-A0A6G8AXH7-F1
#
_entry.id   AF-A0A6G8AXH7-F1
#
_cell.length_a   1.000
_cell.length_b   1.000
_cell.length_c   1.000
_cell.angle_alpha   90.00
_cell.angle_beta   90.00
_cell.angle_gamma   90.00
#
_symmetry.space_group_name_H-M   'P 1'
#
loop_
_entity.id
_entity.type
_entity.pdbx_description
1 polymer ?
#
loop_
_entity_poly.entity_id
_entity_poly.type
_entity_poly.pdbx_seq_one_letter_code
_entity_poly.pdbx_strand_id
1 'polypeptide(L)'
;MEEFQQIVTLYQKQKKHEKNTLILSISLIVVASIFVMLDIVRINPLIVFMIGMGLVIFYALKKNVISKNYDHVCHFVKREKSTLHKDKEFLFFMDYQLSQSYKDNEKQLKIDLKARGKKITKRVSDIEELYVTLAQN
;
A
#
# COMPACT_ATOMS: atom_id res chain seq x y z
N MET A 1 -22.16 -2.40 6.10
CA MET A 1 -21.78 -1.02 6.50
C MET A 1 -20.53 -1.00 7.39
N GLU A 2 -20.47 -1.77 8.49
CA GLU A 2 -19.30 -1.74 9.40
C GLU A 2 -17.99 -2.18 8.73
N GLU A 3 -17.98 -3.24 7.92
CA GLU A 3 -16.77 -3.69 7.20
C GLU A 3 -16.23 -2.64 6.24
N PHE A 4 -17.12 -1.91 5.55
CA PHE A 4 -16.72 -0.82 4.65
C PHE A 4 -16.05 0.31 5.43
N GLN A 5 -16.68 0.77 6.52
CA GLN A 5 -16.09 1.80 7.38
C GLN A 5 -14.77 1.35 8.02
N GLN A 6 -14.62 0.07 8.36
CA GLN A 6 -13.35 -0.48 8.81
C GLN A 6 -12.29 -0.42 7.70
N ILE A 7 -12.62 -0.78 6.46
CA ILE A 7 -11.69 -0.73 5.33
C ILE A 7 -11.31 0.72 4.99
N VAL A 8 -12.27 1.65 5.03
CA VAL A 8 -12.00 3.10 4.88
C VAL A 8 -11.07 3.60 5.98
N THR A 9 -11.29 3.16 7.23
CA THR A 9 -10.42 3.50 8.36
C THR A 9 -9.00 2.95 8.17
N LEU A 10 -8.88 1.70 7.69
CA LEU A 10 -7.60 1.10 7.34
C LEU A 10 -6.90 1.86 6.21
N TYR A 11 -7.65 2.31 5.20
CA TYR A 11 -7.13 3.14 4.12
C TYR A 11 -6.63 4.51 4.63
N GLN A 12 -7.41 5.19 5.47
CA GLN A 12 -6.98 6.44 6.10
C GLN A 12 -5.72 6.25 6.95
N LYS A 13 -5.62 5.12 7.67
CA LYS A 13 -4.44 4.77 8.45
C LYS A 13 -3.22 4.52 7.55
N GLN A 14 -3.39 3.83 6.42
CA GLN A 14 -2.36 3.64 5.41
C GLN A 14 -1.88 4.99 4.84
N LYS A 15 -2.80 5.88 4.46
CA LYS A 15 -2.48 7.23 3.96
C LYS A 15 -1.71 8.06 4.99
N LYS A 16 -2.10 7.97 6.27
CA LYS A 16 -1.38 8.63 7.37
C LYS A 16 0.01 8.02 7.58
N HIS A 17 0.16 6.71 7.42
CA HIS A 17 1.46 6.04 7.48
C HIS A 17 2.38 6.49 6.35
N GLU A 18 1.92 6.52 5.10
CA GLU A 18 2.71 7.01 3.96
C GLU A 18 3.19 8.46 4.19
N LYS A 19 2.28 9.34 4.64
CA LYS A 19 2.62 10.73 4.96
C LYS A 19 3.67 10.82 6.07
N ASN A 20 3.50 10.06 7.15
CA ASN A 20 4.43 10.07 8.28
C ASN A 20 5.80 9.52 7.90
N THR A 21 5.85 8.46 7.09
CA THR A 21 7.10 7.87 6.58
C THR A 21 7.85 8.87 5.69
N LEU A 22 7.12 9.60 4.83
CA LEU A 22 7.71 10.64 3.99
C LEU A 22 8.26 11.81 4.83
N ILE A 23 7.49 12.28 5.81
CA ILE A 23 7.95 13.31 6.75
C ILE A 23 9.18 12.84 7.52
N LEU A 24 9.17 11.63 8.09
CA LEU A 24 10.30 11.06 8.80
C LEU A 24 11.54 10.99 7.90
N SER A 25 11.37 10.56 6.64
CA SER A 25 12.47 10.46 5.69
C SER A 25 13.08 11.83 5.37
N ILE A 26 12.25 12.85 5.14
CA ILE A 26 12.71 14.23 4.91
C ILE A 26 13.42 14.78 6.15
N SER A 27 12.83 14.61 7.33
CA SER A 27 13.44 15.03 8.59
C SER A 27 14.80 14.38 8.80
N LEU A 28 14.94 13.09 8.44
CA LEU A 28 16.18 12.36 8.57
C LEU A 28 17.28 12.90 7.64
N ILE A 29 16.91 13.29 6.41
CA ILE A 29 17.82 13.96 5.46
C ILE A 29 18.27 15.33 6.00
N VAL A 30 17.33 16.13 6.53
CA VAL A 30 17.63 17.46 7.09
C VAL A 30 18.55 17.34 8.30
N VAL A 31 18.24 16.43 9.24
CA VAL A 31 19.06 16.18 10.42
C VAL A 31 20.46 15.71 10.02
N ALA A 32 20.58 14.74 9.12
CA ALA A 32 21.88 14.29 8.63
C ALA A 32 22.68 15.45 7.99
N SER A 33 22.03 16.31 7.21
CA SER A 33 22.67 17.47 6.57
C SER A 33 23.19 18.48 7.60
N ILE A 34 22.44 18.74 8.67
CA ILE A 34 22.86 19.62 9.78
C ILE A 34 24.07 19.02 10.51
N PHE A 35 24.05 17.71 10.77
CA PHE A 35 25.19 17.03 11.41
C PHE A 35 26.47 17.10 10.57
N VAL A 36 26.36 16.98 9.24
CA VAL A 36 27.50 17.21 8.33
C VAL A 36 27.96 18.67 8.36
N MET A 37 27.02 19.62 8.31
CA MET A 37 27.35 21.06 8.28
C MET A 37 28.03 21.55 9.56
N LEU A 38 27.62 21.03 10.71
CA LEU A 38 28.18 21.42 12.01
C LEU A 38 29.45 20.63 12.38
N ASP A 39 29.89 19.69 11.54
CA ASP A 39 31.04 18.80 11.76
C ASP A 39 31.03 18.12 13.15
N ILE A 40 29.81 17.91 13.70
CA ILE A 40 29.59 17.49 15.09
C ILE A 40 29.99 16.02 15.30
N VAL A 41 30.02 15.23 14.23
CA VAL A 41 30.25 13.78 14.33
C VAL A 41 31.40 13.37 13.42
N ARG A 42 32.55 12.99 14.01
CA ARG A 42 33.68 12.34 13.31
C ARG A 42 33.33 10.99 12.66
N ILE A 43 32.09 10.53 12.80
CA ILE A 43 31.56 9.29 12.21
C ILE A 43 31.12 9.62 10.78
N ASN A 44 31.47 8.76 9.82
CA ASN A 44 31.10 8.93 8.43
C ASN A 44 29.57 9.19 8.29
N PRO A 45 29.13 10.32 7.71
CA PRO A 45 27.72 10.67 7.52
C PRO A 45 26.87 9.56 6.91
N LEU A 46 27.51 8.73 6.09
CA LEU A 46 26.92 7.58 5.42
C LEU A 46 26.41 6.51 6.41
N ILE A 47 27.06 6.35 7.57
CA ILE A 47 26.64 5.41 8.62
C ILE A 47 25.36 5.90 9.32
N VAL A 48 25.28 7.19 9.63
CA VAL A 48 24.08 7.80 10.25
C VAL A 48 22.89 7.69 9.30
N PHE A 49 23.12 7.96 8.01
CA PHE A 49 22.10 7.80 6.98
C PHE A 49 21.63 6.35 6.86
N MET A 50 22.55 5.38 6.82
CA MET A 50 22.20 3.95 6.75
C MET A 50 21.36 3.49 7.95
N ILE A 51 21.72 3.88 9.18
CA ILE A 51 20.98 3.51 10.39
C ILE A 51 19.56 4.11 10.35
N GLY A 52 19.45 5.39 10.01
CA GLY A 52 18.15 6.04 9.93
C GLY A 52 17.27 5.49 8.82
N MET A 53 17.84 5.21 7.64
CA MET A 53 17.11 4.58 6.54
C MET A 53 16.67 3.15 6.90
N GLY A 54 17.51 2.39 7.62
CA GLY A 54 17.16 1.07 8.15
C GLY A 54 15.96 1.11 9.11
N LEU A 55 15.91 2.09 10.01
CA LEU A 55 14.76 2.30 10.90
C LEU A 55 13.49 2.67 10.15
N VAL A 56 13.60 3.53 9.13
CA VAL A 56 12.46 3.92 8.27
C VAL A 56 11.93 2.72 7.48
N ILE A 57 12.81 1.92 6.88
CA ILE A 57 12.44 0.69 6.15
C ILE A 57 11.79 -0.32 7.10
N PHE A 58 12.36 -0.54 8.28
CA PHE A 58 11.77 -1.45 9.28
C PHE A 58 10.37 -0.99 9.71
N TYR A 59 10.20 0.31 9.95
CA TYR A 59 8.90 0.87 10.31
C TYR A 59 7.87 0.72 9.18
N ALA A 60 8.30 0.95 7.93
CA ALA A 60 7.46 0.80 6.73
C ALA A 60 7.04 -0.66 6.52
N LEU A 61 7.97 -1.62 6.63
CA LEU A 61 7.68 -3.04 6.49
C LEU A 61 6.72 -3.56 7.56
N LYS A 62 6.89 -3.14 8.82
CA LYS A 62 6.04 -3.59 9.94
C LYS A 62 4.61 -3.05 9.86
N LYS A 63 4.39 -1.93 9.17
CA LYS A 63 3.09 -1.24 9.11
C LYS A 63 2.41 -1.28 7.75
N ASN A 64 2.94 -2.03 6.79
CA ASN A 64 2.28 -2.20 5.51
C ASN A 64 0.94 -2.93 5.72
N VAL A 65 -0.15 -2.19 5.47
CA VAL A 65 -1.51 -2.73 5.43
C VAL A 65 -1.85 -3.29 4.04
N ILE A 66 -1.00 -3.00 3.05
CA ILE A 66 -1.14 -3.39 1.65
C ILE A 66 -0.61 -4.82 1.44
N SER A 67 -1.30 -5.62 0.61
CA SER A 67 -0.87 -6.98 0.29
C SER A 67 0.37 -7.00 -0.61
N LYS A 68 1.12 -8.11 -0.57
CA LYS A 68 2.29 -8.31 -1.46
C LYS A 68 1.91 -8.33 -2.96
N ASN A 69 0.64 -8.55 -3.27
CA ASN A 69 0.13 -8.64 -4.65
C ASN A 69 -0.52 -7.34 -5.13
N TYR A 70 -0.47 -6.25 -4.36
CA TYR A 70 -1.09 -4.98 -4.70
C TYR A 70 -0.71 -4.44 -6.08
N ASP A 71 0.57 -4.57 -6.47
CA ASP A 71 1.03 -4.17 -7.80
C ASP A 71 0.35 -4.98 -8.92
N HIS A 72 0.12 -6.27 -8.68
CA HIS A 72 -0.60 -7.14 -9.61
C HIS A 72 -2.09 -6.76 -9.70
N VAL A 73 -2.71 -6.39 -8.58
CA VAL A 73 -4.09 -5.87 -8.54
C VAL A 73 -4.18 -4.55 -9.30
N CYS A 74 -3.29 -3.60 -9.04
CA CYS A 74 -3.24 -2.33 -9.77
C CYS A 74 -3.06 -2.52 -11.28
N HIS A 75 -2.16 -3.41 -11.69
CA HIS A 75 -1.95 -3.72 -13.10
C HIS A 75 -3.17 -4.38 -13.75
N PHE A 76 -3.88 -5.25 -13.02
CA PHE A 76 -5.11 -5.87 -13.49
C PHE A 76 -6.20 -4.83 -13.69
N VAL A 77 -6.46 -4.00 -12.67
CA VAL A 77 -7.49 -2.93 -12.71
C VAL A 77 -7.17 -1.91 -13.80
N LYS A 78 -5.91 -1.50 -13.96
CA LYS A 78 -5.52 -0.57 -15.03
C LYS A 78 -5.85 -1.09 -16.43
N ARG A 79 -5.77 -2.40 -16.63
CA ARG A 79 -6.02 -3.04 -17.93
C ARG A 79 -7.50 -3.32 -18.18
N GLU A 80 -8.21 -3.84 -17.20
CA GLU A 80 -9.61 -4.26 -17.35
C GLU A 80 -10.60 -3.11 -17.08
N LYS A 81 -10.24 -2.16 -16.20
CA LYS A 81 -11.13 -1.10 -15.69
C LYS A 81 -10.38 0.23 -15.64
N SER A 82 -10.06 0.76 -16.82
CA SER A 82 -9.23 1.97 -16.99
C SER A 82 -9.81 3.25 -16.34
N THR A 83 -11.10 3.32 -16.02
CA THR A 83 -11.68 4.47 -15.31
C THR A 83 -11.42 4.42 -13.80
N LEU A 84 -11.45 3.23 -13.20
CA LEU A 84 -11.38 3.02 -11.76
C LEU A 84 -9.95 2.89 -11.21
N HIS A 85 -8.95 2.66 -12.08
CA HIS A 85 -7.55 2.55 -11.63
C HIS A 85 -6.96 3.82 -11.00
N LYS A 86 -7.64 4.98 -11.15
CA LYS A 86 -7.22 6.24 -10.54
C LYS A 86 -7.75 6.40 -9.11
N ASP A 87 -8.77 5.62 -8.76
CA ASP A 87 -9.34 5.64 -7.42
C ASP A 87 -8.48 4.76 -6.50
N LYS A 88 -7.66 5.40 -5.68
CA LYS A 88 -6.77 4.74 -4.73
C LYS A 88 -7.53 4.02 -3.61
N GLU A 89 -8.70 4.52 -3.25
CA GLU A 89 -9.55 3.90 -2.23
C GLU A 89 -10.15 2.62 -2.75
N PHE A 90 -10.65 2.64 -3.99
CA PHE A 90 -11.10 1.44 -4.70
C PHE A 90 -9.98 0.40 -4.86
N LEU A 91 -8.78 0.82 -5.27
CA LEU A 91 -7.64 -0.09 -5.40
C LEU A 91 -7.27 -0.75 -4.07
N PHE A 92 -7.29 0.01 -2.98
CA PHE A 92 -7.04 -0.53 -1.64
C PHE A 92 -8.16 -1.48 -1.18
N PHE A 93 -9.41 -1.10 -1.43
CA PHE A 93 -10.57 -1.94 -1.13
C PHE A 93 -10.49 -3.29 -1.85
N MET A 94 -10.15 -3.25 -3.14
CA MET A 94 -10.00 -4.45 -3.96
C MET A 94 -8.84 -5.33 -3.50
N ASP A 95 -7.67 -4.73 -3.24
CA ASP A 95 -6.53 -5.47 -2.70
C ASP A 95 -6.85 -6.15 -1.38
N TYR A 96 -7.53 -5.43 -0.47
CA TYR A 96 -7.94 -5.98 0.81
C TYR A 96 -8.90 -7.17 0.64
N GLN A 97 -9.96 -7.03 -0.14
CA GLN A 97 -10.94 -8.08 -0.40
C GLN A 97 -10.34 -9.31 -1.09
N LEU A 98 -9.46 -9.09 -2.08
CA LEU A 98 -8.76 -10.17 -2.77
C LEU A 98 -7.73 -10.85 -1.86
N SER A 99 -6.99 -10.10 -1.05
CA SER A 99 -6.02 -10.66 -0.09
C SER A 99 -6.70 -11.53 0.96
N GLN A 100 -7.86 -11.11 1.49
CA GLN A 100 -8.65 -11.91 2.43
C GLN A 100 -9.19 -13.17 1.76
N SER A 101 -9.74 -13.03 0.55
CA SER A 101 -10.27 -14.14 -0.23
C SER A 101 -9.23 -15.21 -0.59
N TYR A 102 -7.96 -14.84 -0.61
CA TYR A 102 -6.83 -15.71 -0.95
C TYR A 102 -5.79 -15.80 0.18
N LYS A 103 -6.19 -15.55 1.43
CA LYS A 103 -5.29 -15.47 2.59
C LYS A 103 -4.43 -16.73 2.75
N ASP A 104 -5.01 -17.90 2.50
CA ASP A 104 -4.33 -19.19 2.60
C ASP A 104 -3.54 -19.57 1.33
N ASN A 105 -3.69 -18.79 0.25
CA ASN A 105 -3.12 -19.13 -1.06
C ASN A 105 -2.76 -17.90 -1.92
N GLU A 106 -1.91 -17.01 -1.38
CA GLU A 106 -1.48 -15.76 -2.04
C GLU A 106 -0.84 -15.99 -3.42
N LYS A 107 -0.17 -17.12 -3.64
CA LYS A 107 0.43 -17.48 -4.93
C LYS A 107 -0.64 -17.70 -6.00
N GLN A 108 -1.78 -18.28 -5.61
CA GLN A 108 -2.89 -18.54 -6.52
C GLN A 108 -3.52 -17.23 -6.99
N LEU A 109 -3.63 -16.22 -6.11
CA LEU A 109 -4.14 -14.89 -6.49
C LEU A 109 -3.31 -14.28 -7.64
N LYS A 110 -1.98 -14.35 -7.54
CA LYS A 110 -1.09 -13.87 -8.60
C LYS A 110 -1.28 -14.62 -9.92
N ILE A 111 -1.45 -15.94 -9.86
CA ILE A 111 -1.70 -16.76 -11.04
C ILE A 111 -3.04 -16.37 -11.66
N ASP A 112 -4.09 -16.28 -10.86
CA ASP A 112 -5.44 -15.95 -11.32
C ASP A 112 -5.50 -14.56 -11.95
N LEU A 113 -4.90 -13.54 -11.31
CA LEU A 113 -4.79 -12.17 -11.84
C LEU A 113 -4.04 -12.14 -13.19
N LYS A 114 -3.01 -12.97 -13.36
CA LYS A 114 -2.25 -13.05 -14.62
C LYS A 114 -2.99 -13.83 -15.70
N ALA A 115 -3.64 -14.93 -15.30
CA ALA A 115 -4.35 -15.85 -16.18
C ALA A 115 -5.68 -15.29 -16.69
N ARG A 116 -6.26 -14.29 -16.00
CA ARG A 116 -7.53 -13.65 -16.39
C ARG A 116 -8.68 -14.65 -16.51
N GLY A 117 -8.69 -15.62 -15.61
CA GLY A 117 -9.75 -16.63 -15.59
C GLY A 117 -11.12 -16.00 -15.35
N LYS A 118 -12.16 -16.58 -15.94
CA LYS A 118 -13.56 -16.12 -15.78
C LYS A 118 -13.97 -15.93 -14.31
N LYS A 119 -13.40 -16.75 -13.42
CA LYS A 119 -13.60 -16.70 -11.96
C LYS A 119 -13.06 -15.42 -11.32
N ILE A 120 -11.85 -14.98 -11.67
CA ILE A 120 -11.27 -13.75 -11.08
C ILE A 120 -11.95 -12.51 -11.64
N THR A 121 -12.28 -12.48 -12.93
CA THR A 121 -12.96 -11.35 -13.55
C THR A 121 -14.36 -11.17 -12.96
N LYS A 122 -15.11 -12.25 -12.77
CA LYS A 122 -16.41 -12.20 -12.09
C LYS A 122 -16.26 -11.66 -10.67
N ARG A 123 -15.29 -12.17 -9.92
CA ARG A 123 -15.07 -11.73 -8.53
C ARG A 123 -14.67 -10.26 -8.42
N VAL A 124 -13.88 -9.75 -9.36
CA VAL A 124 -13.54 -8.32 -9.42
C VAL A 124 -14.77 -7.47 -9.73
N SER A 125 -15.65 -7.91 -10.65
CA SER A 125 -16.92 -7.23 -10.89
C SER A 125 -17.83 -7.24 -9.66
N ASP A 126 -17.92 -8.36 -8.94
CA ASP A 126 -18.72 -8.46 -7.71
C ASP A 126 -18.20 -7.48 -6.63
N ILE A 127 -16.87 -7.35 -6.49
CA ILE A 127 -16.24 -6.40 -5.56
C ILE A 127 -16.50 -4.95 -5.99
N GLU A 128 -16.52 -4.68 -7.30
CA GLU A 128 -16.83 -3.35 -7.84
C GLU A 128 -18.27 -2.94 -7.58
N GLU A 129 -19.24 -3.81 -7.85
CA GLU A 129 -20.66 -3.55 -7.55
C GLU A 129 -20.86 -3.28 -6.05
N LEU A 130 -20.18 -4.07 -5.21
CA LEU A 130 -20.23 -3.89 -3.76
C LEU A 130 -19.62 -2.54 -3.35
N TYR A 131 -18.49 -2.13 -3.93
CA TYR A 131 -17.88 -0.82 -3.67
C TYR A 131 -18.79 0.34 -4.09
N VAL A 132 -19.37 0.28 -5.30
CA VAL A 132 -20.28 1.33 -5.79
C VAL A 132 -21.53 1.45 -4.91
N THR A 133 -22.10 0.32 -4.51
CA THR A 133 -23.29 0.28 -3.63
C THR A 133 -23.00 0.86 -2.25
N LEU A 134 -21.80 0.64 -1.73
CA LEU A 134 -21.38 1.13 -0.42
C LEU A 134 -20.87 2.58 -0.46
N ALA A 135 -20.40 3.07 -1.62
CA ALA A 135 -19.97 4.45 -1.80
C ALA A 135 -21.14 5.43 -2.07
N GLN A 136 -22.31 4.91 -2.47
CA GLN A 136 -23.52 5.69 -2.72
C GLN A 136 -24.45 5.82 -1.50
N ASN A 137 -24.20 5.07 -0.42
CA ASN A 137 -24.95 5.10 0.84
C ASN A 137 -24.09 5.64 1.99
#